data_AF-A0A8S9RT32-F1
#
_entry.id   AF-A0A8S9RT32-F1
#
_cell.length_a   1.000
_cell.length_b   1.000
_cell.length_c   1.000
_cell.angle_alpha   90.00
_cell.angle_beta   90.00
_cell.angle_gamma   90.00
#
_symmetry.space_group_name_H-M   'P 1'
#
loop_
_entity.id
_entity.type
_entity.pdbx_description
1 polymer ?
#
loop_
_entity_poly.entity_id
_entity_poly.type
_entity_poly.pdbx_seq_one_letter_code
_entity_poly.pdbx_strand_id
1 'polypeptide(L)'
;MSMYLILNANEKVRPSEKIYVRARLRVINQRIFSLLWTTIERPIDHWFTTPGLGWGYDEFISLDDHRDFWKGYVMGDVLIVEVEMEAISSTNYFPS
;
A
#
# COMPACT_ATOMS: atom_id res chain seq x y z
N MET A 1 -0.64 -12.55 2.97
CA MET A 1 -0.83 -11.32 3.78
C MET A 1 -1.60 -10.30 2.96
N SER A 2 -2.52 -9.56 3.57
CA SER A 2 -3.21 -8.44 2.94
C SER A 2 -2.51 -7.10 3.26
N MET A 3 -2.52 -6.14 2.34
CA MET A 3 -1.98 -4.79 2.57
C MET A 3 -2.90 -3.75 1.94
N TYR A 4 -3.26 -2.72 2.70
CA TYR A 4 -4.15 -1.65 2.25
C TYR A 4 -3.62 -0.29 2.68
N LEU A 5 -3.84 0.71 1.82
CA LEU A 5 -3.75 2.12 2.18
C LEU A 5 -5.13 2.59 2.61
N ILE A 6 -5.20 3.22 3.79
CA ILE A 6 -6.46 3.71 4.37
C ILE A 6 -6.33 5.22 4.54
N LEU A 7 -7.30 5.97 4.02
CA LEU A 7 -7.44 7.37 4.40
C LEU A 7 -7.82 7.48 5.87
N ASN A 8 -7.18 8.40 6.59
CA ASN A 8 -7.47 8.65 7.99
C ASN A 8 -8.98 8.76 8.21
N ALA A 9 -9.54 7.95 9.10
CA ALA A 9 -10.98 7.92 9.37
C ALA A 9 -11.52 9.25 9.91
N ASN A 10 -10.65 10.08 10.49
CA ASN A 10 -11.00 11.42 10.97
C ASN A 10 -10.90 12.51 9.87
N GLU A 11 -10.50 12.14 8.65
CA GLU A 11 -10.42 13.07 7.53
C GLU A 11 -11.81 13.56 7.15
N LYS A 12 -11.99 14.88 7.04
CA LYS A 12 -13.26 15.49 6.65
C LYS A 12 -13.31 15.68 5.15
N VAL A 13 -13.78 14.65 4.44
CA VAL A 13 -14.05 14.74 2.99
C VAL A 13 -15.42 15.38 2.79
N ARG A 14 -15.50 16.48 2.04
CA ARG A 14 -16.77 17.17 1.77
C ARG A 14 -17.71 16.30 0.93
N PRO A 15 -19.03 16.57 0.94
CA PRO A 15 -19.95 15.93 0.00
C PRO A 15 -19.44 16.06 -1.44
N SER A 16 -19.37 14.93 -2.15
CA SER A 16 -18.87 14.82 -3.53
C SER A 16 -17.36 15.05 -3.74
N GLU A 17 -16.59 15.33 -2.67
CA GLU A 17 -15.13 15.36 -2.75
C GLU A 17 -14.59 13.93 -2.80
N LYS A 18 -13.62 13.70 -3.69
CA LYS A 18 -12.89 12.44 -3.80
C LYS A 18 -11.40 12.74 -3.75
N ILE A 19 -10.66 11.90 -3.05
CA ILE A 19 -9.20 12.00 -2.95
C ILE A 19 -8.60 10.95 -3.87
N TYR A 20 -7.90 11.42 -4.89
CA TYR A 20 -7.08 10.58 -5.73
C TYR A 20 -5.77 10.26 -5.04
N VAL A 21 -5.36 9.00 -5.07
CA VAL A 21 -4.04 8.57 -4.66
C VAL A 21 -3.47 7.63 -5.69
N ARG A 22 -2.24 7.92 -6.10
CA ARG A 22 -1.35 6.97 -6.77
C ARG A 22 -0.14 6.72 -5.87
N ALA A 23 0.17 5.46 -5.59
CA ALA A 23 1.29 5.07 -4.75
C ALA A 23 1.79 3.67 -5.11
N ARG A 24 2.97 3.31 -4.60
CA ARG A 24 3.51 1.96 -4.66
C ARG A 24 3.58 1.39 -3.26
N LEU A 25 2.89 0.28 -3.06
CA LEU A 25 3.00 -0.54 -1.85
C LEU A 25 4.17 -1.50 -2.03
N ARG A 26 4.98 -1.68 -0.99
CA ARG A 26 6.19 -2.51 -1.04
C ARG A 26 6.35 -3.41 0.17
N VAL A 27 6.87 -4.60 -0.08
CA VAL A 27 7.46 -5.48 0.94
C VAL A 27 8.96 -5.59 0.66
N ILE A 28 9.75 -5.10 1.60
CA ILE A 28 11.19 -4.96 1.43
C ILE A 28 11.87 -6.31 1.56
N ASN A 29 12.76 -6.59 0.62
CA ASN A 29 13.71 -7.67 0.79
C ASN A 29 14.83 -7.21 1.74
N GLN A 30 14.90 -7.82 2.92
CA GLN A 30 15.82 -7.40 3.98
C GLN A 30 17.23 -7.99 3.81
N ARG A 31 17.46 -8.83 2.78
CA ARG A 31 18.77 -9.40 2.50
C ARG A 31 19.59 -8.47 1.60
N ILE A 32 20.62 -7.87 2.20
CA ILE A 32 21.57 -6.96 1.56
C ILE A 32 22.21 -7.55 0.28
N PHE A 33 22.39 -8.87 0.22
CA PHE A 33 23.07 -9.57 -0.89
C PHE A 33 22.18 -10.57 -1.63
N SER A 34 20.85 -10.39 -1.60
CA SER A 34 19.96 -11.25 -2.38
C SER A 34 20.15 -11.00 -3.89
N LEU A 35 20.65 -12.01 -4.60
CA LEU A 35 20.78 -11.96 -6.07
C LEU A 35 19.55 -12.51 -6.80
N LEU A 36 18.72 -13.28 -6.11
CA LEU A 36 17.58 -14.00 -6.68
C LEU A 36 16.24 -13.33 -6.38
N TRP A 37 16.15 -12.61 -5.27
CA TRP A 37 14.91 -12.02 -4.78
C TRP A 37 15.08 -10.53 -4.55
N THR A 38 14.10 -9.76 -5.00
CA THR A 38 14.04 -8.31 -4.84
C THR A 38 12.86 -7.92 -3.97
N THR A 39 12.82 -6.64 -3.57
CA THR A 39 11.60 -6.03 -3.01
C THR A 39 10.41 -6.30 -3.92
N ILE A 40 9.30 -6.72 -3.32
CA ILE A 40 8.03 -6.87 -4.03
C ILE A 40 7.33 -5.53 -4.00
N GLU A 41 6.88 -5.06 -5.15
CA GLU A 41 6.18 -3.80 -5.32
C GLU A 41 4.87 -4.02 -6.07
N ARG A 42 3.79 -3.35 -5.64
CA ARG A 42 2.53 -3.32 -6.37
C ARG A 42 1.90 -1.92 -6.33
N PRO A 43 1.47 -1.36 -7.46
CA PRO A 43 0.93 -0.01 -7.54
C PRO A 43 -0.54 0.06 -7.10
N ILE A 44 -0.91 1.12 -6.40
CA ILE A 44 -2.31 1.49 -6.20
C ILE A 44 -2.59 2.79 -6.96
N ASP A 45 -3.76 2.85 -7.57
CA ASP A 45 -4.27 4.00 -8.31
C ASP A 45 -5.78 4.04 -8.06
N HIS A 46 -6.23 4.92 -7.15
CA HIS A 46 -7.61 4.88 -6.65
C HIS A 46 -8.15 6.24 -6.23
N TRP A 47 -9.46 6.40 -6.40
CA TRP A 47 -10.24 7.52 -5.89
C TRP A 47 -10.96 7.11 -4.61
N PHE A 48 -10.46 7.55 -3.47
CA PHE A 48 -11.10 7.35 -2.18
C PHE A 48 -12.29 8.30 -2.01
N THR A 49 -13.45 7.73 -1.70
CA THR A 49 -14.71 8.48 -1.48
C THR A 49 -15.16 8.49 -0.03
N THR A 50 -14.58 7.63 0.81
CA THR A 50 -15.02 7.44 2.19
C THR A 50 -13.80 7.22 3.08
N PRO A 51 -13.56 8.13 4.05
CA PRO A 51 -12.54 7.94 5.08
C PRO A 51 -12.72 6.60 5.81
N GLY A 52 -11.62 5.95 6.19
CA GLY A 52 -11.64 4.67 6.90
C GLY A 52 -11.87 3.44 6.01
N LEU A 53 -12.21 3.60 4.72
CA LEU A 53 -12.23 2.50 3.76
C LEU A 53 -10.88 2.37 3.06
N GLY A 54 -10.25 1.20 3.17
CA GLY A 54 -8.94 0.93 2.58
C GLY A 54 -9.01 0.47 1.13
N TRP A 55 -7.94 0.73 0.38
CA TRP A 55 -7.71 0.16 -0.94
C TRP A 55 -6.34 -0.49 -1.02
N GLY A 56 -6.26 -1.66 -1.66
CA GLY A 56 -5.04 -2.45 -1.68
C GLY A 56 -5.27 -3.87 -2.19
N TYR A 57 -4.60 -4.84 -1.57
CA TYR A 57 -4.56 -6.22 -2.01
C TYR A 57 -4.86 -7.18 -0.86
N ASP A 58 -5.87 -8.02 -1.06
CA ASP A 58 -6.24 -9.09 -0.12
C ASP A 58 -5.11 -10.12 0.02
N GLU A 59 -4.39 -10.36 -1.06
CA GLU A 59 -3.18 -11.18 -1.08
C GLU A 59 -2.05 -10.38 -1.75
N PHE A 60 -1.32 -9.60 -0.94
CA PHE A 60 -0.17 -8.83 -1.40
C PHE A 60 1.01 -9.75 -1.74
N ILE A 61 1.25 -10.73 -0.88
CA ILE A 61 2.30 -11.76 -0.93
C ILE A 61 1.72 -13.05 -0.33
N SER A 62 2.11 -14.18 -0.90
CA SER A 62 1.64 -15.50 -0.47
C SER A 62 2.16 -15.85 0.93
N LEU A 63 1.48 -16.76 1.62
CA LEU A 63 1.94 -17.25 2.91
C LEU A 63 3.24 -18.05 2.80
N ASP A 64 3.43 -18.77 1.69
CA ASP A 64 4.64 -19.56 1.45
C ASP A 64 5.87 -18.65 1.30
N ASP A 65 5.72 -17.53 0.61
CA ASP A 65 6.79 -16.56 0.42
C ASP A 65 7.20 -15.86 1.73
N HIS A 66 6.28 -15.70 2.67
CA HIS A 66 6.59 -15.21 4.02
C HIS A 66 7.38 -16.21 4.85
N ARG A 67 7.10 -17.50 4.69
CA ARG A 67 7.74 -18.58 5.47
C ARG A 67 9.10 -18.96 4.90
N ASP A 68 9.37 -18.60 3.64
CA ASP A 68 10.66 -18.85 3.02
C ASP A 68 11.71 -17.83 3.48
N PHE A 69 12.47 -18.23 4.49
CA PHE A 69 13.62 -17.48 5.00
C PHE A 69 14.63 -17.11 3.89
N TRP A 70 14.73 -17.88 2.81
CA TRP A 70 15.68 -17.59 1.73
C TRP A 70 15.26 -16.40 0.88
N LYS A 71 13.96 -16.11 0.81
CA LYS A 71 13.44 -14.94 0.10
C LYS A 71 13.74 -13.63 0.82
N GLY A 72 13.92 -13.66 2.15
CA GLY A 72 14.38 -12.50 2.92
C GLY A 72 13.30 -11.43 3.18
N TYR A 73 12.02 -11.73 2.95
CA TYR A 73 10.92 -10.81 3.24
C TYR A 73 10.61 -10.71 4.74
N VAL A 74 10.69 -11.83 5.46
CA VAL A 74 10.57 -11.89 6.93
C VAL A 74 11.90 -12.36 7.50
N MET A 75 12.52 -11.52 8.33
CA MET A 75 13.81 -11.81 8.96
C MET A 75 13.71 -11.54 10.45
N GLY A 76 13.98 -12.53 11.29
CA GLY A 76 13.88 -12.38 12.75
C GLY A 76 12.48 -11.97 13.22
N ASP A 77 11.43 -12.51 12.58
CA ASP A 77 10.02 -12.16 12.84
C ASP A 77 9.66 -10.69 12.55
N VAL A 78 10.48 -10.00 11.74
CA VAL A 78 10.23 -8.64 11.28
C VAL A 78 9.90 -8.66 9.80
N LEU A 79 8.83 -7.95 9.44
CA LEU A 79 8.46 -7.61 8.06
C LEU A 79 8.56 -6.10 7.89
N ILE A 80 9.27 -5.64 6.87
CA ILE A 80 9.36 -4.21 6.53
C ILE A 80 8.47 -3.94 5.32
N VAL A 81 7.55 -2.99 5.48
CA VAL A 81 6.65 -2.51 4.44
C VAL A 81 6.90 -1.04 4.18
N GLU A 82 6.81 -0.62 2.93
CA GLU A 82 6.96 0.79 2.54
C GLU A 82 5.80 1.22 1.64
N VAL A 83 5.53 2.52 1.66
CA VAL A 83 4.61 3.17 0.72
C VAL A 83 5.33 4.35 0.09
N GLU A 84 5.51 4.30 -1.23
CA GLU A 84 5.98 5.45 -2.00
C GLU A 84 4.76 6.17 -2.57
N MET A 85 4.51 7.41 -2.13
CA MET A 85 3.43 8.24 -2.66
C MET A 85 3.88 8.89 -3.97
N GLU A 86 3.20 8.62 -5.07
CA GLU A 86 3.53 9.18 -6.38
C GLU A 86 2.68 10.41 -6.72
N ALA A 87 1.39 10.39 -6.37
CA ALA A 87 0.49 11.51 -6.57
C ALA A 87 -0.66 11.51 -5.58
N ILE A 88 -1.08 12.70 -5.17
CA ILE A 88 -2.28 12.93 -4.35
C ILE A 88 -3.02 14.12 -4.96
N SER A 89 -4.33 14.00 -5.15
CA SER A 89 -5.17 15.11 -5.63
C SER A 89 -6.56 15.03 -5.03
N SER A 90 -7.32 16.13 -5.09
CA SER A 90 -8.72 16.17 -4.67
C SER A 90 -9.58 16.79 -5.78
N THR A 91 -10.82 16.33 -5.90
CA THR A 91 -11.78 16.97 -6.81
C THR A 91 -12.20 18.33 -6.27
N ASN A 92 -12.23 19.34 -7.14
CA ASN A 92 -12.82 20.64 -6.79
C ASN A 92 -14.33 20.49 -6.56
N TYR A 93 -14.81 21.06 -5.47
CA TYR A 93 -16.24 21.15 -5.16
C TYR A 93 -16.89 22.23 -6.03
N PHE A 94 -17.84 21.84 -6.87
CA PHE A 94 -18.71 22.76 -7.61
C PHE A 94 -20.15 22.57 -7.14
N PRO A 95 -20.65 23.41 -6.22
CA PRO A 95 -22.06 23.43 -5.89
C PRO A 95 -22.84 23.94 -7.12
N SER A 96 -23.86 23.21 -7.53
CA SER A 96 -24.88 23.65 -8.48
C SER A 96 -25.76 24.74 -7.91
#